data_AF-A0A1I7D5E6-F1
#
_entry.id   AF-A0A1I7D5E6-F1
#
_cell.length_a   1.000
_cell.length_b   1.000
_cell.length_c   1.000
_cell.angle_alpha   90.00
_cell.angle_beta   90.00
_cell.angle_gamma   90.00
#
_symmetry.space_group_name_H-M   'P 1'
#
loop_
_entity.id
_entity.type
_entity.pdbx_description
1 polymer ?
#
loop_
_entity_poly.entity_id
_entity_poly.type
_entity_poly.pdbx_seq_one_letter_code
_entity_poly.pdbx_strand_id
1 'polypeptide(L)'
;MSKRKTDEPSPVVKALCGSGSKGDVDRDVAAIIKKEQAIFDAKRVIYSAVSDWIGETVTEGSDVPIVRDGKTVGYLPKDLFGSDQVEKVTSASKTESKREFENKVERFAKVTAAADALMNSLNKLSHLERATLNYGPFEFSRKTNLPVEERIVREIGYLYSAFIACSSLKSQSETAQKDALRELEIRRTGVGRPRNYAAYAVALELARLYAKVTGKRPTYSEDPNGVSGEYTPALRDVFDSLGWGDISLSGPAEAAKSMITDEDLDHPKIGPMGGITGLSIS
;
A
#
# COMPACT_ATOMS: atom_id res chain seq x y z
N MET A 1 18.89 28.43 -51.30
CA MET A 1 19.76 28.26 -50.12
C MET A 1 19.12 28.97 -48.93
N SER A 2 18.42 28.25 -48.06
CA SER A 2 17.83 28.80 -46.82
C SER A 2 18.31 27.94 -45.66
N LYS A 3 19.09 28.56 -44.75
CA LYS A 3 19.64 27.91 -43.55
C LYS A 3 18.48 27.68 -42.56
N ARG A 4 18.14 26.42 -42.28
CA ARG A 4 17.22 26.05 -41.20
C ARG A 4 17.89 26.39 -39.86
N LYS A 5 17.27 27.32 -39.11
CA LYS A 5 17.53 27.51 -37.67
C LYS A 5 17.20 26.21 -36.96
N THR A 6 18.15 25.69 -36.20
CA THR A 6 17.93 24.63 -35.22
C THR A 6 17.01 25.19 -34.13
N ASP A 7 15.82 24.62 -34.01
CA ASP A 7 14.86 24.94 -32.96
C ASP A 7 15.47 24.63 -31.59
N GLU A 8 15.61 25.67 -30.77
CA GLU A 8 15.83 25.47 -29.33
C GLU A 8 14.57 24.86 -28.72
N PRO A 9 14.71 23.88 -27.80
CA PRO A 9 13.57 23.26 -27.16
C PRO A 9 12.77 24.28 -26.33
N SER A 10 11.44 24.16 -26.43
CA SER A 10 10.44 24.96 -25.73
C SER A 10 10.77 25.19 -24.24
N PRO A 11 10.53 26.39 -23.68
CA PRO A 11 10.71 26.70 -22.25
C PRO A 11 10.00 25.72 -21.31
N VAL A 12 8.93 25.07 -21.79
CA VAL A 12 8.16 24.05 -21.05
C VAL A 12 8.97 22.76 -20.84
N VAL A 13 9.87 22.41 -21.77
CA VAL A 13 10.77 21.25 -21.65
C VAL A 13 11.90 21.55 -20.65
N LYS A 14 12.40 22.79 -20.63
CA LYS A 14 13.36 23.25 -19.60
C LYS A 14 12.75 23.31 -18.19
N ALA A 15 11.43 23.48 -18.06
CA ALA A 15 10.74 23.49 -16.76
C ALA A 15 10.46 22.07 -16.21
N LEU A 16 10.31 21.07 -17.08
CA LEU A 16 10.10 19.66 -16.69
C LEU A 16 11.41 18.93 -16.37
N CYS A 17 12.51 19.28 -17.03
CA CYS A 17 13.85 18.85 -16.67
C CYS A 17 14.44 19.83 -15.66
N GLY A 18 13.94 19.77 -14.41
CA GLY A 18 14.44 20.58 -13.32
C GLY A 18 15.98 20.61 -13.33
N SER A 19 16.53 21.82 -13.21
CA SER A 19 17.95 22.12 -13.16
C SER A 19 18.59 21.59 -11.87
N GLY A 20 18.57 20.27 -11.66
CA GLY A 20 19.53 19.61 -10.80
C GLY A 20 20.86 19.62 -11.54
N SER A 21 21.95 20.00 -10.87
CA SER A 21 23.27 19.82 -11.47
C SER A 21 23.42 18.33 -11.82
N LYS A 22 24.12 18.00 -12.91
CA LYS A 22 24.34 16.61 -13.32
C LYS A 22 24.84 15.73 -12.15
N GLY A 23 25.62 16.31 -11.24
CA GLY A 23 26.09 15.66 -10.03
C GLY A 23 25.05 15.42 -8.92
N ASP A 24 23.93 16.15 -8.89
CA ASP A 24 22.82 15.89 -7.95
C ASP A 24 21.93 14.75 -8.45
N VAL A 25 21.67 14.71 -9.77
CA VAL A 25 20.92 13.61 -10.39
C VAL A 25 21.68 12.29 -10.26
N ASP A 26 22.99 12.29 -10.51
CA ASP A 26 23.82 11.07 -10.39
C ASP A 26 23.89 10.55 -8.94
N ARG A 27 23.86 11.44 -7.93
CA ARG A 27 23.78 11.05 -6.50
C ARG A 27 22.42 10.48 -6.12
N ASP A 28 21.34 11.12 -6.58
CA ASP A 28 19.98 10.67 -6.30
C ASP A 28 19.72 9.30 -6.93
N VAL A 29 20.18 9.08 -8.16
CA VAL A 29 20.10 7.78 -8.84
C VAL A 29 20.91 6.72 -8.10
N ALA A 30 22.15 7.03 -7.67
CA ALA A 30 22.96 6.09 -6.89
C ALA A 30 22.31 5.73 -5.53
N ALA A 31 21.65 6.69 -4.88
CA ALA A 31 20.93 6.45 -3.63
C ALA A 31 19.68 5.58 -3.85
N ILE A 32 18.96 5.77 -4.96
CA ILE A 32 17.81 4.93 -5.34
C ILE A 32 18.28 3.50 -5.60
N ILE A 33 19.32 3.31 -6.43
CA ILE A 33 19.87 1.98 -6.74
C ILE A 33 20.31 1.26 -5.45
N LYS A 34 21.00 1.97 -4.54
CA LYS A 34 21.43 1.40 -3.26
C LYS A 34 20.23 0.98 -2.39
N LYS A 35 19.16 1.79 -2.37
CA LYS A 35 17.94 1.47 -1.63
C LYS A 35 17.19 0.28 -2.24
N GLU A 36 17.11 0.19 -3.56
CA GLU A 36 16.52 -0.95 -4.25
C GLU A 36 17.31 -2.24 -4.03
N GLN A 37 18.65 -2.17 -4.07
CA GLN A 37 19.51 -3.31 -3.75
C GLN A 37 19.29 -3.80 -2.31
N ALA A 38 19.24 -2.89 -1.34
CA ALA A 38 18.97 -3.23 0.06
C ALA A 38 17.58 -3.90 0.24
N ILE A 39 16.57 -3.44 -0.49
CA ILE A 39 15.24 -4.05 -0.51
C ILE A 39 15.29 -5.46 -1.12
N PHE A 40 16.03 -5.63 -2.21
CA PHE A 40 16.22 -6.93 -2.85
C PHE A 40 16.94 -7.93 -1.92
N ASP A 41 18.00 -7.48 -1.24
CA ASP A 41 18.75 -8.30 -0.29
C ASP A 41 17.86 -8.68 0.91
N ALA A 42 17.09 -7.73 1.45
CA ALA A 42 16.11 -8.00 2.51
C ALA A 42 15.05 -9.02 2.08
N LYS A 43 14.58 -8.97 0.83
CA LYS A 43 13.62 -9.93 0.28
C LYS A 43 14.19 -11.36 0.31
N ARG A 44 15.45 -11.53 -0.10
CA ARG A 44 16.13 -12.84 -0.05
C ARG A 44 16.28 -13.37 1.37
N VAL A 45 16.61 -12.50 2.31
CA VAL A 45 16.68 -12.87 3.74
C VAL A 45 15.32 -13.33 4.26
N ILE A 46 14.23 -12.64 3.90
CA ILE A 46 12.89 -13.04 4.32
C ILE A 46 12.52 -14.43 3.76
N TYR A 47 12.80 -14.72 2.48
CA TYR A 47 12.54 -16.06 1.93
C TYR A 47 13.40 -17.14 2.59
N SER A 48 14.66 -16.83 2.93
CA SER A 48 15.52 -17.74 3.70
C SER A 48 14.91 -18.03 5.08
N ALA A 49 14.53 -16.98 5.82
CA ALA A 49 13.91 -17.12 7.13
C ALA A 49 12.60 -17.91 7.07
N VAL A 50 11.75 -17.64 6.07
CA VAL A 50 10.52 -18.41 5.84
C VAL A 50 10.85 -19.89 5.60
N SER A 51 11.86 -20.18 4.77
CA SER A 51 12.30 -21.56 4.49
C SER A 51 12.75 -22.27 5.78
N ASP A 52 13.49 -21.57 6.63
CA ASP A 52 13.96 -22.10 7.92
C ASP A 52 12.79 -22.37 8.88
N TRP A 53 11.79 -21.48 8.91
CA TRP A 53 10.61 -21.63 9.77
C TRP A 53 9.73 -22.82 9.39
N ILE A 54 9.62 -23.12 8.09
CA ILE A 54 8.78 -24.22 7.59
C ILE A 54 9.55 -25.54 7.44
N GLY A 55 10.87 -25.51 7.35
CA GLY A 55 11.72 -26.69 7.11
C GLY A 55 11.77 -27.15 5.64
N GLU A 56 11.38 -26.31 4.69
CA GLU A 56 11.34 -26.58 3.25
C GLU A 56 11.85 -25.35 2.48
N THR A 57 12.45 -25.55 1.30
CA THR A 57 12.99 -24.44 0.51
C THR A 57 11.88 -23.66 -0.21
N VAL A 58 11.69 -22.38 0.15
CA VAL A 58 10.80 -21.45 -0.56
C VAL A 58 11.61 -20.55 -1.47
N THR A 59 11.29 -20.57 -2.76
CA THR A 59 11.94 -19.72 -3.76
C THR A 59 11.25 -18.37 -3.89
N GLU A 60 11.97 -17.37 -4.38
CA GLU A 60 11.38 -16.06 -4.64
C GLU A 60 10.23 -16.15 -5.65
N GLY A 61 9.06 -15.62 -5.29
CA GLY A 61 7.87 -15.60 -6.14
C GLY A 61 7.04 -16.89 -6.14
N SER A 62 7.49 -17.97 -5.49
CA SER A 62 6.64 -19.16 -5.27
C SER A 62 5.61 -18.91 -4.18
N ASP A 63 4.54 -19.70 -4.19
CA ASP A 63 3.52 -19.64 -3.15
C ASP A 63 4.12 -20.10 -1.82
N VAL A 64 3.92 -19.30 -0.77
CA VAL A 64 4.48 -19.58 0.57
C VAL A 64 3.56 -20.57 1.29
N PRO A 65 4.04 -21.76 1.69
CA PRO A 65 3.21 -22.74 2.39
C PRO A 65 2.91 -22.28 3.82
N ILE A 66 1.74 -22.70 4.29
CA ILE A 66 1.29 -22.54 5.67
C ILE A 66 1.52 -23.89 6.35
N VAL A 67 2.38 -23.92 7.37
CA VAL A 67 2.73 -25.14 8.12
C VAL A 67 2.13 -25.09 9.51
N ARG A 68 1.50 -26.18 9.93
CA ARG A 68 0.99 -26.41 11.29
C ARG A 68 1.45 -27.78 11.75
N ASP A 69 2.09 -27.85 12.91
CA ASP A 69 2.62 -29.10 13.49
C ASP A 69 3.47 -29.93 12.50
N GLY A 70 4.28 -29.24 11.69
CA GLY A 70 5.15 -29.87 10.68
C GLY A 70 4.43 -30.38 9.43
N LYS A 71 3.15 -30.02 9.22
CA LYS A 71 2.37 -30.38 8.03
C LYS A 71 1.90 -29.13 7.29
N THR A 72 2.01 -29.14 5.96
CA THR A 72 1.47 -28.09 5.11
C THR A 72 -0.06 -28.18 5.07
N VAL A 73 -0.73 -27.13 5.53
CA VAL A 73 -2.21 -27.03 5.59
C VAL A 73 -2.80 -26.13 4.51
N GLY A 74 -1.96 -25.40 3.77
CA GLY A 74 -2.38 -24.51 2.69
C GLY A 74 -1.24 -23.63 2.19
N TYR A 75 -1.58 -22.61 1.43
CA TYR A 75 -0.64 -21.61 0.92
C TYR A 75 -1.15 -20.20 1.23
N LEU A 76 -0.24 -19.25 1.44
CA LEU A 76 -0.58 -17.87 1.65
C LEU A 76 -1.24 -17.30 0.38
N PRO A 77 -2.42 -16.66 0.49
CA PRO A 77 -3.03 -16.02 -0.65
C PRO A 77 -2.22 -14.80 -1.08
N LYS A 78 -1.96 -14.71 -2.38
CA LYS A 78 -1.53 -13.47 -3.04
C LYS A 78 -2.67 -12.47 -2.95
N ASP A 79 -2.36 -11.19 -2.78
CA ASP A 79 -3.40 -10.17 -2.79
C ASP A 79 -3.97 -9.94 -4.20
N LEU A 80 -4.97 -9.07 -4.31
CA LEU A 80 -5.65 -8.74 -5.57
C LEU A 80 -4.72 -8.20 -6.66
N PHE A 81 -3.52 -7.72 -6.28
CA PHE A 81 -2.52 -7.19 -7.19
C PHE A 81 -1.36 -8.16 -7.42
N GLY A 82 -1.46 -9.39 -6.89
CA GLY A 82 -0.45 -10.43 -7.02
C GLY A 82 0.78 -10.22 -6.12
N SER A 83 0.74 -9.26 -5.19
CA SER A 83 1.82 -9.02 -4.24
C SER A 83 1.88 -10.19 -3.25
N ASP A 84 3.08 -10.73 -3.09
CA ASP A 84 3.34 -11.72 -2.04
C ASP A 84 3.39 -11.02 -0.67
N GLN A 85 3.05 -11.72 0.41
CA GLN A 85 3.15 -11.20 1.78
C GLN A 85 4.59 -10.80 2.12
N VAL A 86 5.60 -11.39 1.49
CA VAL A 86 7.00 -10.94 1.57
C VAL A 86 7.20 -9.53 1.00
N GLU A 87 6.48 -9.18 -0.06
CA GLU A 87 6.51 -7.83 -0.63
C GLU A 87 5.89 -6.80 0.34
N LYS A 88 4.90 -7.19 1.14
CA LYS A 88 4.36 -6.32 2.19
C LYS A 88 5.40 -5.95 3.23
N VAL A 89 6.17 -6.93 3.73
CA VAL A 89 7.27 -6.71 4.67
C VAL A 89 8.30 -5.73 4.11
N THR A 90 8.76 -5.97 2.88
CA THR A 90 9.77 -5.09 2.25
C THR A 90 9.21 -3.72 1.86
N SER A 91 7.93 -3.64 1.48
CA SER A 91 7.26 -2.36 1.20
C SER A 91 7.09 -1.50 2.45
N ALA A 92 6.94 -2.10 3.63
CA ALA A 92 6.89 -1.39 4.90
C ALA A 92 8.21 -0.65 5.22
N SER A 93 9.33 -1.08 4.63
CA SER A 93 10.61 -0.38 4.74
C SER A 93 10.67 0.91 3.91
N LYS A 94 9.77 1.05 2.92
CA LYS A 94 9.67 2.25 2.08
C LYS A 94 9.03 3.37 2.89
N THR A 95 9.86 4.14 3.56
CA THR A 95 9.44 5.44 4.08
C THR A 95 9.38 6.44 2.95
N GLU A 96 8.21 7.07 2.81
CA GLU A 96 8.07 8.24 1.96
C GLU A 96 8.92 9.37 2.54
N SER A 97 9.61 10.08 1.67
CA SER A 97 10.38 11.28 1.96
C SER A 97 9.47 12.44 2.36
N LYS A 98 10.04 13.45 3.03
CA LYS A 98 9.34 14.70 3.33
C LYS A 98 8.73 15.33 2.07
N ARG A 99 9.47 15.32 0.97
CA ARG A 99 9.03 15.86 -0.33
C ARG A 99 7.82 15.10 -0.89
N GLU A 100 7.75 13.78 -0.71
CA GLU A 100 6.60 12.98 -1.13
C GLU A 100 5.34 13.31 -0.33
N PHE A 101 5.47 13.56 0.98
CA PHE A 101 4.36 14.05 1.80
C PHE A 101 3.92 15.46 1.42
N GLU A 102 4.85 16.38 1.15
CA GLU A 102 4.53 17.73 0.63
C GLU A 102 3.74 17.62 -0.69
N ASN A 103 4.20 16.76 -1.61
CA ASN A 103 3.51 16.49 -2.88
C ASN A 103 2.14 15.81 -2.66
N LYS A 104 1.98 14.96 -1.64
CA LYS A 104 0.68 14.36 -1.30
C LYS A 104 -0.30 15.41 -0.81
N VAL A 105 0.13 16.29 0.10
CA VAL A 105 -0.70 17.40 0.60
C VAL A 105 -1.17 18.28 -0.55
N GLU A 106 -0.27 18.63 -1.48
CA GLU A 106 -0.63 19.43 -2.66
C GLU A 106 -1.63 18.69 -3.57
N ARG A 107 -1.41 17.39 -3.81
CA ARG A 107 -2.30 16.58 -4.66
C ARG A 107 -3.69 16.45 -4.04
N PHE A 108 -3.81 16.15 -2.75
CA PHE A 108 -5.10 16.09 -2.08
C PHE A 108 -5.81 17.44 -2.05
N ALA A 109 -5.08 18.55 -1.87
CA ALA A 109 -5.64 19.89 -1.97
C ALA A 109 -6.28 20.15 -3.35
N LYS A 110 -5.60 19.72 -4.44
CA LYS A 110 -6.14 19.84 -5.81
C LYS A 110 -7.40 19.00 -6.02
N VAL A 111 -7.43 17.78 -5.48
CA VAL A 111 -8.62 16.92 -5.55
C VAL A 111 -9.80 17.55 -4.81
N THR A 112 -9.58 18.04 -3.59
CA THR A 112 -10.59 18.75 -2.80
C THR A 112 -11.12 19.98 -3.54
N ALA A 113 -10.24 20.81 -4.10
CA ALA A 113 -10.62 21.99 -4.87
C ALA A 113 -11.43 21.63 -6.13
N ALA A 114 -11.07 20.56 -6.83
CA ALA A 114 -11.80 20.08 -8.00
C ALA A 114 -13.19 19.56 -7.62
N ALA A 115 -13.31 18.81 -6.53
CA ALA A 115 -14.59 18.33 -6.01
C ALA A 115 -15.51 19.49 -5.62
N ASP A 116 -14.97 20.53 -4.95
CA ASP A 116 -15.71 21.74 -4.61
C ASP A 116 -16.17 22.51 -5.85
N ALA A 117 -15.30 22.69 -6.84
CA ALA A 117 -15.64 23.37 -8.09
C ALA A 117 -16.78 22.66 -8.82
N LEU A 118 -16.76 21.32 -8.85
CA LEU A 118 -17.81 20.52 -9.46
C LEU A 118 -19.12 20.63 -8.67
N MET A 119 -19.12 20.44 -7.35
CA MET A 119 -20.33 20.60 -6.52
C MET A 119 -20.95 21.99 -6.67
N ASN A 120 -20.13 23.04 -6.67
CA ASN A 120 -20.59 24.41 -6.89
C ASN A 120 -21.20 24.63 -8.27
N SER A 121 -20.64 23.99 -9.31
CA SER A 121 -21.18 24.06 -10.67
C SER A 121 -22.52 23.34 -10.77
N LEU A 122 -22.65 22.15 -10.17
CA LEU A 122 -23.91 21.40 -10.11
C LEU A 122 -25.00 22.19 -9.37
N ASN A 123 -24.64 22.90 -8.29
CA ASN A 123 -25.58 23.75 -7.55
C ASN A 123 -26.05 24.99 -8.33
N LYS A 124 -25.28 25.47 -9.31
CA LYS A 124 -25.64 26.63 -10.14
C LYS A 124 -26.55 26.29 -11.31
N LEU A 125 -26.73 25.01 -11.62
CA LEU A 125 -27.64 24.57 -12.68
C LEU A 125 -29.08 24.99 -12.36
N SER A 126 -29.77 25.53 -13.36
CA SER A 126 -31.19 25.85 -13.31
C SER A 126 -32.05 24.58 -13.18
N HIS A 127 -33.32 24.74 -12.78
CA HIS A 127 -34.24 23.61 -12.68
C HIS A 127 -34.40 22.83 -14.00
N LEU A 128 -34.40 23.53 -15.14
CA LEU A 128 -34.51 22.90 -16.45
C LEU A 128 -33.26 22.09 -16.80
N GLU A 129 -32.07 22.65 -16.61
CA GLU A 129 -30.80 21.94 -16.84
C GLU A 129 -30.66 20.72 -15.93
N ARG A 130 -31.09 20.84 -14.67
CA ARG A 130 -31.12 19.71 -13.73
C ARG A 130 -32.06 18.61 -14.19
N ALA A 131 -33.25 18.97 -14.66
CA ALA A 131 -34.19 18.02 -15.21
C ALA A 131 -33.64 17.34 -16.48
N THR A 132 -32.95 18.07 -17.36
CA THR A 132 -32.31 17.51 -18.55
C THR A 132 -31.18 16.53 -18.21
N LEU A 133 -30.41 16.77 -17.14
CA LEU A 133 -29.32 15.86 -16.75
C LEU A 133 -29.82 14.62 -15.98
N ASN A 134 -30.89 14.74 -15.18
CA ASN A 134 -31.47 13.60 -14.47
C ASN A 134 -32.46 12.79 -15.32
N TYR A 135 -33.14 13.43 -16.27
CA TYR A 135 -34.21 12.84 -17.08
C TYR A 135 -34.01 13.05 -18.58
N GLY A 136 -32.76 13.22 -19.02
CA GLY A 136 -32.41 13.41 -20.43
C GLY A 136 -32.97 12.31 -21.33
N PRO A 137 -32.97 12.51 -22.67
CA PRO A 137 -33.74 11.73 -23.64
C PRO A 137 -33.24 10.29 -23.86
N PHE A 138 -32.54 9.70 -22.89
CA PHE A 138 -32.42 8.26 -22.77
C PHE A 138 -33.78 7.69 -22.41
N GLU A 139 -34.56 7.48 -23.47
CA GLU A 139 -35.68 6.57 -23.57
C GLU A 139 -35.67 5.52 -22.46
N PHE A 140 -36.80 5.41 -21.75
CA PHE A 140 -37.70 4.24 -21.65
C PHE A 140 -37.25 2.84 -22.13
N SER A 141 -36.01 2.58 -22.49
CA SER A 141 -35.44 1.23 -22.51
C SER A 141 -35.31 0.77 -21.06
N ARG A 142 -36.34 0.04 -20.60
CA ARG A 142 -36.27 -0.96 -19.53
C ARG A 142 -35.26 -2.06 -19.91
N LYS A 143 -34.01 -1.70 -20.25
CA LYS A 143 -32.94 -2.68 -20.41
C LYS A 143 -32.55 -3.11 -19.00
N THR A 144 -33.10 -4.24 -18.59
CA THR A 144 -32.90 -4.90 -17.28
C THR A 144 -31.49 -5.44 -17.06
N ASN A 145 -30.58 -5.28 -18.03
CA ASN A 145 -29.20 -5.79 -18.01
C ASN A 145 -28.13 -4.69 -17.82
N LEU A 146 -28.43 -3.61 -17.11
CA LEU A 146 -27.38 -2.69 -16.67
C LEU A 146 -26.63 -3.27 -15.46
N PRO A 147 -25.32 -3.01 -15.32
CA PRO A 147 -24.59 -3.27 -14.08
C PRO A 147 -25.31 -2.68 -12.87
N VAL A 148 -25.17 -3.33 -11.71
CA VAL A 148 -25.90 -2.95 -10.49
C VAL A 148 -25.61 -1.50 -10.09
N GLU A 149 -24.37 -1.06 -10.27
CA GLU A 149 -23.90 0.29 -9.97
C GLU A 149 -24.61 1.35 -10.80
N GLU A 150 -24.80 1.10 -12.10
CA GLU A 150 -25.46 2.03 -13.00
C GLU A 150 -26.96 2.11 -12.72
N ARG A 151 -27.58 0.99 -12.32
CA ARG A 151 -28.97 0.97 -11.85
C ARG A 151 -29.13 1.83 -10.60
N ILE A 152 -28.23 1.70 -9.63
CA ILE A 152 -28.25 2.50 -8.40
C ILE A 152 -28.10 3.99 -8.72
N VAL A 153 -27.14 4.38 -9.56
CA VAL A 153 -26.94 5.78 -9.98
C VAL A 153 -28.18 6.33 -10.69
N ARG A 154 -28.83 5.53 -11.54
CA ARG A 154 -30.05 5.95 -12.24
C ARG A 154 -31.23 6.17 -11.30
N GLU A 155 -31.46 5.26 -10.34
CA GLU A 155 -32.55 5.37 -9.36
C GLU A 155 -32.35 6.56 -8.42
N ILE A 156 -31.11 6.84 -8.03
CA ILE A 156 -30.74 7.99 -7.19
C ILE A 156 -30.77 9.31 -7.98
N GLY A 157 -30.46 9.24 -9.27
CA GLY A 157 -30.31 10.38 -10.17
C GLY A 157 -28.86 10.84 -10.31
N TYR A 158 -28.40 11.01 -11.54
CA TYR A 158 -27.00 11.31 -11.89
C TYR A 158 -26.42 12.51 -11.14
N LEU A 159 -27.19 13.60 -11.01
CA LEU A 159 -26.73 14.79 -10.29
C LEU A 159 -26.51 14.54 -8.81
N TYR A 160 -27.41 13.78 -8.18
CA TYR A 160 -27.32 13.49 -6.75
C TYR A 160 -26.21 12.48 -6.46
N SER A 161 -26.06 11.47 -7.32
CA SER A 161 -24.93 10.54 -7.26
C SER A 161 -23.59 11.24 -7.43
N ALA A 162 -23.47 12.15 -8.41
CA ALA A 162 -22.26 12.96 -8.60
C ALA A 162 -21.96 13.83 -7.38
N PHE A 163 -22.99 14.45 -6.77
CA PHE A 163 -22.85 15.23 -5.56
C PHE A 163 -22.35 14.40 -4.38
N ILE A 164 -22.95 13.22 -4.13
CA ILE A 164 -22.51 12.30 -3.07
C ILE A 164 -21.06 11.87 -3.30
N ALA A 165 -20.71 11.47 -4.54
CA ALA A 165 -19.36 11.03 -4.87
C ALA A 165 -18.33 12.15 -4.63
N CYS A 166 -18.62 13.38 -5.05
CA CYS A 166 -17.74 14.53 -4.82
C CYS A 166 -17.61 14.87 -3.33
N SER A 167 -18.71 14.82 -2.58
CA SER A 167 -18.71 15.05 -1.13
C SER A 167 -17.87 14.00 -0.39
N SER A 168 -18.04 12.73 -0.73
CA SER A 168 -17.24 11.63 -0.17
C SER A 168 -15.76 11.78 -0.52
N LEU A 169 -15.46 12.04 -1.80
CA LEU A 169 -14.09 12.25 -2.28
C LEU A 169 -13.41 13.43 -1.58
N LYS A 170 -14.13 14.54 -1.41
CA LYS A 170 -13.67 15.71 -0.64
C LYS A 170 -13.36 15.32 0.80
N SER A 171 -14.30 14.70 1.51
CA SER A 171 -14.12 14.32 2.91
C SER A 171 -12.94 13.37 3.12
N GLN A 172 -12.79 12.36 2.25
CA GLN A 172 -11.67 11.43 2.29
C GLN A 172 -10.34 12.12 1.97
N SER A 173 -10.32 13.02 0.97
CA SER A 173 -9.12 13.77 0.59
C SER A 173 -8.69 14.75 1.69
N GLU A 174 -9.63 15.44 2.34
CA GLU A 174 -9.33 16.31 3.49
C GLU A 174 -8.78 15.53 4.68
N THR A 175 -9.33 14.33 4.94
CA THR A 175 -8.82 13.44 6.01
C THR A 175 -7.40 12.99 5.69
N ALA A 176 -7.17 12.47 4.49
CA ALA A 176 -5.84 12.06 4.04
C ALA A 176 -4.83 13.23 4.02
N GLN A 177 -5.29 14.44 3.66
CA GLN A 177 -4.46 15.64 3.71
C GLN A 177 -4.07 16.02 5.14
N LYS A 178 -5.02 15.96 6.10
CA LYS A 178 -4.73 16.20 7.52
C LYS A 178 -3.73 15.19 8.07
N ASP A 179 -3.86 13.93 7.71
CA ASP A 179 -2.93 12.88 8.13
C ASP A 179 -1.53 13.11 7.53
N ALA A 180 -1.44 13.47 6.24
CA ALA A 180 -0.17 13.83 5.61
C ALA A 180 0.48 15.08 6.24
N LEU A 181 -0.32 16.09 6.63
CA LEU A 181 0.17 17.27 7.36
C LEU A 181 0.66 16.92 8.77
N ARG A 182 -0.07 16.07 9.49
CA ARG A 182 0.35 15.57 10.81
C ARG A 182 1.70 14.85 10.71
N GLU A 183 1.86 14.01 9.69
CA GLU A 183 3.09 13.27 9.43
C GLU A 183 4.27 14.20 9.06
N LEU A 184 4.01 15.27 8.30
CA LEU A 184 5.02 16.32 8.05
C LEU A 184 5.46 17.02 9.34
N GLU A 185 4.53 17.27 10.26
CA GLU A 185 4.83 17.96 11.52
C GLU A 185 5.65 17.10 12.48
N ILE A 186 5.31 15.81 12.59
CA ILE A 186 6.10 14.81 13.32
C ILE A 186 7.55 14.79 12.78
N ARG A 187 7.70 14.83 11.45
CA ARG A 187 9.02 14.80 10.80
C ARG A 187 9.80 16.11 10.92
N ARG A 188 9.12 17.25 11.07
CA ARG A 188 9.76 18.55 11.34
C ARG A 188 10.32 18.63 12.75
N THR A 189 9.59 18.10 13.74
CA THR A 189 9.99 18.12 15.15
C THR A 189 11.04 17.05 15.50
N GLY A 190 11.28 16.10 14.60
CA GLY A 190 12.29 15.04 14.77
C GLY A 190 11.90 13.94 15.76
N VAL A 191 10.72 14.05 16.37
CA VAL A 191 10.13 13.04 17.26
C VAL A 191 9.71 11.85 16.38
N GLY A 192 10.26 10.67 16.64
CA GLY A 192 9.93 9.45 15.88
C GLY A 192 10.49 9.45 14.45
N ARG A 193 11.83 9.50 14.31
CA ARG A 193 12.56 9.44 13.02
C ARG A 193 11.88 8.48 12.01
N PRO A 194 11.77 8.82 10.72
CA PRO A 194 11.13 7.96 9.71
C PRO A 194 11.66 6.52 9.70
N ARG A 195 12.97 6.36 9.92
CA ARG A 195 13.64 5.05 10.01
C ARG A 195 13.13 4.20 11.17
N ASN A 196 12.75 4.80 12.30
CA ASN A 196 12.14 4.08 13.41
C ASN A 196 10.75 3.59 13.01
N TYR A 197 9.89 4.44 12.44
CA TYR A 197 8.57 4.02 11.98
C TYR A 197 8.66 2.84 10.99
N ALA A 198 9.59 2.93 10.03
CA ALA A 198 9.87 1.84 9.10
C ALA A 198 10.27 0.55 9.82
N ALA A 199 11.15 0.64 10.82
CA ALA A 199 11.57 -0.50 11.63
C ALA A 199 10.39 -1.15 12.38
N TYR A 200 9.51 -0.35 12.99
CA TYR A 200 8.29 -0.87 13.64
C TYR A 200 7.34 -1.54 12.63
N ALA A 201 7.14 -0.93 11.46
CA ALA A 201 6.26 -1.47 10.43
C ALA A 201 6.81 -2.78 9.82
N VAL A 202 8.11 -2.82 9.51
CA VAL A 202 8.80 -4.05 9.04
C VAL A 202 8.71 -5.14 10.09
N ALA A 203 8.96 -4.83 11.36
CA ALA A 203 8.83 -5.80 12.45
C ALA A 203 7.40 -6.34 12.54
N LEU A 204 6.38 -5.49 12.48
CA LEU A 204 4.98 -5.93 12.53
C LEU A 204 4.61 -6.84 11.35
N GLU A 205 4.95 -6.45 10.13
CA GLU A 205 4.62 -7.26 8.94
C GLU A 205 5.40 -8.58 8.93
N LEU A 206 6.66 -8.60 9.37
CA LEU A 206 7.43 -9.83 9.52
C LEU A 206 6.83 -10.74 10.61
N ALA A 207 6.38 -10.17 11.72
CA ALA A 207 5.72 -10.88 12.80
C ALA A 207 4.39 -11.52 12.34
N ARG A 208 3.61 -10.80 11.54
CA ARG A 208 2.39 -11.32 10.91
C ARG A 208 2.69 -12.43 9.92
N LEU A 209 3.74 -12.29 9.11
CA LEU A 209 4.17 -13.33 8.19
C LEU A 209 4.56 -14.61 8.96
N TYR A 210 5.38 -14.47 10.00
CA TYR A 210 5.76 -15.58 10.89
C TYR A 210 4.52 -16.26 11.49
N ALA A 211 3.61 -15.48 12.06
CA ALA A 211 2.38 -15.98 12.68
C ALA A 211 1.50 -16.75 11.69
N LYS A 212 1.32 -16.23 10.48
CA LYS A 212 0.50 -16.88 9.45
C LYS A 212 1.16 -18.16 8.94
N VAL A 213 2.46 -18.13 8.69
CA VAL A 213 3.20 -19.29 8.16
C VAL A 213 3.28 -20.42 9.18
N THR A 214 3.62 -20.12 10.43
CA THR A 214 3.91 -21.14 11.46
C THR A 214 2.72 -21.46 12.37
N GLY A 215 1.75 -20.54 12.49
CA GLY A 215 0.67 -20.62 13.47
C GLY A 215 1.10 -20.32 14.90
N LYS A 216 2.33 -19.83 15.09
CA LYS A 216 2.90 -19.53 16.41
C LYS A 216 3.00 -18.03 16.61
N ARG A 217 2.88 -17.59 17.86
CA ARG A 217 3.15 -16.19 18.22
C ARG A 217 4.67 -15.95 18.18
N PRO A 218 5.13 -14.85 17.55
CA PRO A 218 6.56 -14.52 17.53
C PRO A 218 7.07 -14.24 18.95
N THR A 219 8.28 -14.70 19.23
CA THR A 219 8.96 -14.48 20.51
C THR A 219 10.12 -13.52 20.32
N TYR A 220 10.35 -12.68 21.32
CA TYR A 220 11.53 -11.82 21.41
C TYR A 220 12.43 -12.34 22.53
N SER A 221 13.70 -12.57 22.22
CA SER A 221 14.74 -12.90 23.20
C SER A 221 16.07 -12.36 22.70
N GLU A 222 16.68 -11.50 23.52
CA GLU A 222 17.99 -10.92 23.30
C GLU A 222 18.80 -11.09 24.58
N ASP A 223 19.90 -11.81 24.48
CA ASP A 223 20.85 -12.08 25.56
C ASP A 223 22.21 -11.43 25.24
N PRO A 224 23.14 -11.31 26.22
CA PRO A 224 24.49 -10.78 25.97
C PRO A 224 25.27 -11.54 24.89
N ASN A 225 24.87 -12.78 24.60
CA ASN A 225 25.48 -13.66 23.59
C ASN A 225 24.82 -13.56 22.20
N GLY A 226 23.76 -12.76 22.05
CA GLY A 226 23.04 -12.55 20.78
C GLY A 226 21.53 -12.70 20.89
N VAL A 227 20.88 -12.68 19.73
CA VAL A 227 19.43 -12.87 19.58
C VAL A 227 19.09 -14.37 19.45
N SER A 228 17.99 -14.79 20.06
CA SER A 228 17.55 -16.19 20.05
C SER A 228 16.09 -16.37 19.60
N GLY A 229 15.72 -17.61 19.28
CA GLY A 229 14.43 -17.98 18.70
C GLY A 229 14.41 -17.99 17.16
N GLU A 230 13.22 -18.11 16.58
CA GLU A 230 13.04 -18.16 15.12
C GLU A 230 12.81 -16.77 14.51
N TYR A 231 12.13 -15.89 15.24
CA TYR A 231 11.72 -14.57 14.76
C TYR A 231 12.80 -13.49 14.96
N THR A 232 13.43 -13.42 16.13
CA THR A 232 14.39 -12.35 16.46
C THR A 232 15.63 -12.34 15.55
N PRO A 233 16.28 -13.48 15.26
CA PRO A 233 17.41 -13.52 14.33
C PRO A 233 17.01 -13.11 12.90
N ALA A 234 15.87 -13.60 12.41
CA ALA A 234 15.36 -13.22 11.11
C ALA A 234 15.08 -11.71 11.01
N LEU A 235 14.49 -11.12 12.05
CA LEU A 235 14.28 -9.66 12.11
C LEU A 235 15.61 -8.90 12.09
N ARG A 236 16.63 -9.42 12.78
CA ARG A 236 17.98 -8.84 12.80
C ARG A 236 18.60 -8.83 11.41
N ASP A 237 18.57 -9.96 10.72
CA ASP A 237 19.13 -10.11 9.38
C ASP A 237 18.43 -9.20 8.35
N VAL A 238 17.11 -9.03 8.50
CA VAL A 238 16.33 -8.09 7.67
C VAL A 238 16.76 -6.64 7.93
N PHE A 239 16.94 -6.25 9.20
CA PHE A 239 17.42 -4.91 9.53
C PHE A 239 18.83 -4.69 9.01
N ASP A 240 19.73 -5.64 9.15
CA ASP A 240 21.09 -5.55 8.62
C ASP A 240 21.10 -5.40 7.10
N SER A 241 20.25 -6.15 6.38
CA SER A 241 20.09 -6.05 4.92
C SER A 241 19.54 -4.69 4.47
N LEU A 242 18.65 -4.09 5.27
CA LEU A 242 18.15 -2.72 5.04
C LEU A 242 19.15 -1.63 5.47
N GLY A 243 20.33 -2.02 5.95
CA GLY A 243 21.36 -1.13 6.46
C GLY A 243 20.99 -0.49 7.80
N TRP A 244 20.14 -1.14 8.60
CA TRP A 244 19.61 -0.72 9.90
C TRP A 244 20.28 -1.40 11.10
N GLY A 245 21.52 -1.86 10.92
CA GLY A 245 22.20 -2.62 11.97
C GLY A 245 22.46 -1.86 13.28
N ASP A 246 22.42 -0.53 13.26
CA ASP A 246 22.52 0.33 14.45
C ASP A 246 21.18 0.49 15.20
N ILE A 247 20.05 0.03 14.65
CA ILE A 247 18.74 0.14 15.29
C ILE A 247 18.57 -0.99 16.31
N SER A 248 18.15 -0.63 17.53
CA SER A 248 17.77 -1.61 18.56
C SER A 248 16.50 -2.36 18.18
N LEU A 249 16.51 -3.68 18.34
CA LEU A 249 15.40 -4.57 18.04
C LEU A 249 14.30 -4.56 19.10
N SER A 250 14.65 -4.26 20.37
CA SER A 250 13.76 -4.44 21.52
C SER A 250 12.45 -3.68 21.38
N GLY A 251 12.50 -2.41 20.96
CA GLY A 251 11.31 -1.59 20.72
C GLY A 251 10.41 -2.16 19.62
N PRO A 252 10.89 -2.27 18.37
CA PRO A 252 10.12 -2.83 17.26
C PRO A 252 9.59 -4.24 17.49
N ALA A 253 10.40 -5.14 18.04
CA ALA A 253 10.04 -6.54 18.22
C ALA A 253 8.96 -6.74 19.30
N GLU A 254 9.07 -6.08 20.45
CA GLU A 254 8.05 -6.18 21.52
C GLU A 254 6.73 -5.54 21.08
N ALA A 255 6.78 -4.40 20.38
CA ALA A 255 5.58 -3.77 19.83
C ALA A 255 4.89 -4.68 18.82
N ALA A 256 5.64 -5.26 17.88
CA ALA A 256 5.10 -6.19 16.88
C ALA A 256 4.42 -7.40 17.54
N LYS A 257 5.09 -8.04 18.51
CA LYS A 257 4.55 -9.16 19.29
C LYS A 257 3.22 -8.82 19.98
N SER A 258 3.10 -7.61 20.53
CA SER A 258 1.88 -7.15 21.22
C SER A 258 0.68 -6.93 20.27
N MET A 259 0.95 -6.72 18.98
CA MET A 259 -0.06 -6.39 17.96
C MET A 259 -0.55 -7.61 17.16
N ILE A 260 0.03 -8.79 17.37
CA ILE A 260 -0.42 -10.03 16.72
C ILE A 260 -1.74 -10.48 17.34
N THR A 261 -2.78 -10.58 16.53
CA THR A 261 -4.11 -11.04 16.95
C THR A 261 -4.29 -12.52 16.66
N ASP A 262 -5.37 -13.13 17.17
CA ASP A 262 -5.69 -14.53 16.86
C ASP A 262 -6.03 -14.73 15.37
N GLU A 263 -6.54 -13.69 14.70
CA GLU A 263 -6.77 -13.70 13.24
C GLU A 263 -5.47 -13.88 12.44
N ASP A 264 -4.33 -13.43 12.96
CA ASP A 264 -3.02 -13.62 12.32
C ASP A 264 -2.49 -15.06 12.50
N LEU A 265 -3.00 -15.81 13.49
CA LEU A 265 -2.64 -17.21 13.74
C LEU A 265 -3.55 -18.16 12.96
N ASP A 266 -4.80 -17.76 12.77
CA ASP A 266 -5.79 -18.50 12.00
C ASP A 266 -5.43 -18.50 10.50
N HIS A 267 -5.52 -19.67 9.89
CA HIS A 267 -5.49 -19.77 8.44
C HIS A 267 -6.90 -19.52 7.92
N PRO A 268 -7.08 -18.84 6.77
CA PRO A 268 -8.39 -18.80 6.14
C PRO A 268 -8.80 -20.24 5.88
N LYS A 269 -9.87 -20.69 6.54
CA LYS A 269 -10.52 -21.94 6.20
C LYS A 269 -10.92 -21.79 4.74
N ILE A 270 -10.20 -22.44 3.84
CA ILE A 270 -10.68 -22.66 2.48
C ILE A 270 -11.93 -23.53 2.70
N GLY A 271 -13.09 -22.87 2.78
CA GLY A 271 -14.35 -23.57 2.80
C GLY A 271 -14.36 -24.54 1.61
N PRO A 272 -14.92 -25.75 1.76
CA PRO A 272 -15.03 -26.66 0.63
C PRO A 272 -15.67 -25.88 -0.51
N MET A 273 -14.96 -25.78 -1.65
CA MET A 273 -15.48 -25.15 -2.85
C MET A 273 -16.92 -25.62 -3.05
N GLY A 274 -17.84 -24.67 -3.16
CA GLY A 274 -19.27 -24.90 -3.22
C GLY A 274 -19.61 -25.99 -4.24
N GLY A 275 -19.98 -27.15 -3.72
CA GLY A 275 -20.75 -28.13 -4.46
C GLY A 275 -22.09 -27.49 -4.78
N ILE A 276 -22.26 -27.05 -6.01
CA ILE A 276 -23.57 -26.76 -6.60
C ILE A 276 -24.29 -28.11 -6.70
N THR A 277 -24.95 -28.55 -5.63
CA THR A 277 -25.92 -29.65 -5.71
C THR A 277 -27.31 -29.04 -5.76
N GLY A 278 -27.82 -28.98 -6.99
CA GLY A 278 -29.21 -29.14 -7.39
C GLY A 278 -30.30 -28.68 -6.42
N LEU A 279 -30.90 -27.54 -6.75
CA LEU A 279 -32.33 -27.32 -6.57
C LEU A 279 -33.11 -28.49 -7.21
N SER A 280 -33.59 -29.42 -6.38
CA SER A 280 -34.64 -30.34 -6.80
C SER A 280 -35.96 -29.57 -6.75
N ILE A 281 -36.50 -29.28 -7.94
CA ILE A 281 -37.88 -28.88 -8.10
C ILE A 281 -38.73 -30.14 -7.92
N SER A 282 -39.61 -30.12 -6.93
CA SER A 282 -40.79 -30.97 -6.83
C SER A 282 -41.98 -30.08 -6.52
#